data_AF-A0A286G5W9-F1
#
_entry.id   AF-A0A286G5W9-F1
#
_cell.length_a   1.000
_cell.length_b   1.000
_cell.length_c   1.000
_cell.angle_alpha   90.00
_cell.angle_beta   90.00
_cell.angle_gamma   90.00
#
_symmetry.space_group_name_H-M   'P 1'
#
loop_
_entity.id
_entity.type
_entity.pdbx_description
1 polymer ?
#
loop_
_entity_poly.entity_id
_entity_poly.type
_entity_poly.pdbx_seq_one_letter_code
_entity_poly.pdbx_strand_id
1 'polypeptide(L)'
;MISYHDLSDADYIQCRNTVVKTFENPQLALGQNPAVMGNIVDVLGNPTVGYGYDLTQHDLPAIQVAFTAAFDGTLTATAQAALEQIGRWKAGQLTAAALCAWRPATPLFDDATATRLLSQVLDSEYEAVLDRALARTAGLAVPRSRERAALQSLVYNGGGGMVGPGLRGALAAGNRALAWWEIRYDSNAGNVGGLAVRRCFEGDLFGLYDDSAAPTAAERQQVQALLAGHGAQMAAYDARFPTAVAQANANEASMLSLLPAGRVQTLAEATG
;
A
#
# COMPACT_ATOMS: atom_id res chain seq x y z
N MET A 1 4.64 -15.72 19.85
CA MET A 1 4.40 -15.65 18.39
C MET A 1 3.28 -14.64 18.20
N ILE A 2 3.36 -13.78 17.17
CA ILE A 2 2.29 -12.81 16.88
C ILE A 2 1.03 -13.58 16.44
N SER A 3 -0.13 -13.21 16.96
CA SER A 3 -1.42 -13.68 16.41
C SER A 3 -1.84 -12.78 15.25
N TYR A 4 -2.01 -13.35 14.06
CA TYR A 4 -2.44 -12.60 12.88
C TYR A 4 -3.96 -12.59 12.75
N HIS A 5 -4.50 -11.51 12.18
CA HIS A 5 -5.92 -11.40 11.86
C HIS A 5 -6.17 -12.01 10.49
N ASP A 6 -6.21 -13.34 10.45
CA ASP A 6 -6.39 -14.11 9.22
C ASP A 6 -7.67 -13.67 8.48
N LEU A 7 -7.52 -13.52 7.16
CA LEU A 7 -8.58 -13.14 6.25
C LEU A 7 -8.81 -14.28 5.26
N SER A 8 -10.03 -14.39 4.75
CA SER A 8 -10.26 -15.20 3.55
C SER A 8 -9.44 -14.65 2.38
N ASP A 9 -9.18 -15.47 1.37
CA ASP A 9 -8.45 -15.03 0.18
C ASP A 9 -9.08 -13.79 -0.48
N ALA A 10 -10.40 -13.78 -0.58
CA ALA A 10 -11.15 -12.67 -1.14
C ALA A 10 -11.04 -11.41 -0.28
N ASP A 11 -11.19 -11.56 1.05
CA ASP A 11 -11.09 -10.43 1.98
C ASP A 11 -9.67 -9.85 2.04
N TYR A 12 -8.65 -10.72 1.95
CA TYR A 12 -7.26 -10.30 1.87
C TYR A 12 -6.98 -9.50 0.60
N ILE A 13 -7.39 -10.01 -0.56
CA ILE A 13 -7.21 -9.30 -1.85
C ILE A 13 -7.91 -7.94 -1.80
N GLN A 14 -9.15 -7.90 -1.29
CA GLN A 14 -9.88 -6.65 -1.15
C GLN A 14 -9.17 -5.68 -0.20
N CYS A 15 -8.78 -6.14 0.99
CA CYS A 15 -8.05 -5.36 2.00
C CYS A 15 -6.75 -4.80 1.41
N ARG A 16 -5.88 -5.66 0.89
CA ARG A 16 -4.61 -5.30 0.25
C ARG A 16 -4.79 -4.25 -0.84
N ASN A 17 -5.72 -4.47 -1.77
CA ASN A 17 -5.93 -3.57 -2.89
C ASN A 17 -6.49 -2.21 -2.42
N THR A 18 -7.44 -2.21 -1.48
CA THR A 18 -8.00 -0.98 -0.89
C THR A 18 -6.92 -0.12 -0.23
N VAL A 19 -6.03 -0.75 0.55
CA VAL A 19 -4.96 -0.03 1.25
C VAL A 19 -4.04 0.64 0.23
N VAL A 20 -3.54 -0.12 -0.74
CA VAL A 20 -2.61 0.41 -1.74
C VAL A 20 -3.26 1.52 -2.56
N LYS A 21 -4.44 1.28 -3.14
CA LYS A 21 -5.06 2.24 -4.07
C LYS A 21 -5.37 3.59 -3.43
N THR A 22 -5.71 3.60 -2.15
CA THR A 22 -6.05 4.84 -1.45
C THR A 22 -4.83 5.74 -1.20
N PHE A 23 -3.62 5.18 -1.19
CA PHE A 23 -2.39 5.98 -1.11
C PHE A 23 -1.79 6.31 -2.48
N GLU A 24 -1.92 5.42 -3.47
CA GLU A 24 -1.31 5.63 -4.79
C GLU A 24 -2.08 6.63 -5.65
N ASN A 25 -3.42 6.57 -5.64
CA ASN A 25 -4.25 7.51 -6.39
C ASN A 25 -5.61 7.72 -5.68
N PRO A 26 -5.65 8.45 -4.55
CA PRO A 26 -6.86 8.63 -3.75
C PRO A 26 -8.01 9.24 -4.55
N GLN A 27 -7.73 10.10 -5.52
CA GLN A 27 -8.77 10.72 -6.34
C GLN A 27 -9.45 9.68 -7.23
N LEU A 28 -8.69 8.83 -7.94
CA LEU A 28 -9.27 7.74 -8.72
C LEU A 28 -10.04 6.75 -7.84
N ALA A 29 -9.49 6.39 -6.67
CA ALA A 29 -10.12 5.47 -5.72
C ALA A 29 -11.47 6.01 -5.18
N LEU A 30 -11.62 7.33 -5.08
CA LEU A 30 -12.85 8.00 -4.68
C LEU A 30 -13.76 8.37 -5.87
N GLY A 31 -13.42 7.96 -7.09
CA GLY A 31 -14.16 8.30 -8.32
C GLY A 31 -14.08 9.80 -8.68
N GLN A 32 -13.11 10.53 -8.15
CA GLN A 32 -12.91 11.95 -8.37
C GLN A 32 -11.99 12.19 -9.58
N ASN A 33 -12.38 13.12 -10.45
CA ASN A 33 -11.63 13.53 -11.64
C ASN A 33 -11.08 12.36 -12.49
N PRO A 34 -11.87 11.32 -12.82
CA PRO A 34 -11.38 10.15 -13.56
C PRO A 34 -10.82 10.52 -14.94
N ALA A 35 -11.29 11.61 -15.55
CA ALA A 35 -10.76 12.14 -16.82
C ALA A 35 -9.30 12.63 -16.74
N VAL A 36 -8.76 12.82 -15.54
CA VAL A 36 -7.34 13.12 -15.33
C VAL A 36 -6.67 11.94 -14.67
N MET A 37 -7.24 11.44 -13.57
CA MET A 37 -6.60 10.47 -12.68
C MET A 37 -6.61 9.04 -13.22
N GLY A 38 -7.47 8.75 -14.21
CA GLY A 38 -7.53 7.46 -14.88
C GLY A 38 -6.68 7.37 -16.16
N ASN A 39 -5.96 8.44 -16.52
CA ASN A 39 -5.20 8.51 -17.78
C ASN A 39 -3.69 8.30 -17.55
N ILE A 40 -2.91 8.30 -18.64
CA ILE A 40 -1.46 8.03 -18.61
C ILE A 40 -0.73 9.27 -18.11
N VAL A 41 -0.45 9.37 -16.81
CA VAL A 41 0.41 10.39 -16.19
C VAL A 41 0.45 10.17 -14.67
N ASP A 42 1.64 10.16 -14.05
CA ASP A 42 1.76 10.35 -12.60
C ASP A 42 1.97 11.83 -12.23
N VAL A 43 2.02 12.13 -10.93
CA VAL A 43 2.23 13.49 -10.41
C VAL A 43 3.59 14.11 -10.77
N LEU A 44 4.54 13.31 -11.25
CA LEU A 44 5.87 13.74 -11.69
C LEU A 44 5.98 13.86 -13.21
N GLY A 45 4.91 13.52 -13.95
CA GLY A 45 4.88 13.56 -15.41
C GLY A 45 5.45 12.31 -16.09
N ASN A 46 5.60 11.20 -15.37
CA ASN A 46 6.01 9.93 -15.95
C ASN A 46 4.81 9.16 -16.54
N PRO A 47 5.03 8.36 -17.60
CA PRO A 47 4.00 7.48 -18.16
C PRO A 47 3.58 6.37 -17.19
N THR A 48 2.54 6.63 -16.41
CA THR A 48 2.01 5.71 -15.39
C THR A 48 0.48 5.67 -15.49
N VAL A 49 -0.15 4.54 -15.20
CA VAL A 49 -1.62 4.41 -15.19
C VAL A 49 -2.15 3.81 -13.89
N GLY A 50 -3.43 4.08 -13.62
CA GLY A 50 -4.16 3.50 -12.49
C GLY A 50 -3.53 3.84 -11.14
N TYR A 51 -3.13 2.80 -10.41
CA TYR A 51 -2.58 2.90 -9.06
C TYR A 51 -1.06 2.73 -9.01
N GLY A 52 -0.34 3.25 -10.02
CA GLY A 52 1.13 3.23 -10.03
C GLY A 52 1.74 2.21 -11.00
N TYR A 53 1.00 1.75 -12.01
CA TYR A 53 1.58 0.88 -13.04
C TYR A 53 2.50 1.70 -13.97
N ASP A 54 3.80 1.68 -13.66
CA ASP A 54 4.85 2.42 -14.34
C ASP A 54 5.16 1.79 -15.71
N LEU A 55 4.69 2.44 -16.78
CA LEU A 55 4.87 1.94 -18.14
C LEU A 55 6.34 1.95 -18.55
N THR A 56 7.24 2.64 -17.85
CA THR A 56 8.69 2.63 -18.16
C THR A 56 9.34 1.30 -17.82
N GLN A 57 8.82 0.56 -16.84
CA GLN A 57 9.37 -0.72 -16.36
C GLN A 57 8.93 -1.93 -17.18
N HIS A 58 7.92 -1.80 -18.04
CA HIS A 58 7.35 -2.90 -18.81
C HIS A 58 7.52 -2.67 -20.32
N ASP A 59 7.71 -3.75 -21.08
CA ASP A 59 7.68 -3.70 -22.53
C ASP A 59 6.24 -3.68 -23.07
N LEU A 60 6.07 -3.36 -24.36
CA LEU A 60 4.73 -3.26 -24.97
C LEU A 60 3.93 -4.58 -24.87
N PRO A 61 4.52 -5.78 -25.13
CA PRO A 61 3.81 -7.04 -24.94
C PRO A 61 3.28 -7.24 -23.50
N ALA A 62 4.10 -6.97 -22.47
CA ALA A 62 3.67 -7.08 -21.09
C ALA A 62 2.54 -6.10 -20.75
N ILE A 63 2.65 -4.85 -21.23
CA ILE A 63 1.60 -3.83 -21.04
C ILE A 63 0.29 -4.28 -21.71
N GLN A 64 0.36 -4.85 -22.91
CA GLN A 64 -0.82 -5.34 -23.63
C GLN A 64 -1.50 -6.48 -22.87
N VAL A 65 -0.74 -7.45 -22.34
CA VAL A 65 -1.29 -8.54 -21.52
C VAL A 65 -1.97 -7.99 -20.27
N ALA A 66 -1.32 -7.07 -19.57
CA ALA A 66 -1.87 -6.44 -18.36
C ALA A 66 -3.16 -5.66 -18.66
N PHE A 67 -3.18 -4.88 -19.74
CA PHE A 67 -4.38 -4.14 -20.15
C PHE A 67 -5.50 -5.10 -20.53
N THR A 68 -5.24 -6.10 -21.38
CA THR A 68 -6.27 -7.07 -21.78
C THR A 68 -6.88 -7.76 -20.56
N ALA A 69 -6.07 -8.17 -19.59
CA ALA A 69 -6.56 -8.77 -18.37
C ALA A 69 -7.33 -7.78 -17.48
N ALA A 70 -6.90 -6.51 -17.40
CA ALA A 70 -7.63 -5.47 -16.64
C ALA A 70 -9.00 -5.11 -17.26
N PHE A 71 -9.18 -5.32 -18.56
CA PHE A 71 -10.45 -5.14 -19.29
C PHE A 71 -11.20 -6.45 -19.52
N ASP A 72 -11.01 -7.46 -18.66
CA ASP A 72 -11.73 -8.75 -18.71
C ASP A 72 -11.65 -9.44 -20.09
N GLY A 73 -10.50 -9.34 -20.75
CA GLY A 73 -10.20 -9.93 -22.05
C GLY A 73 -10.64 -9.10 -23.26
N THR A 74 -11.47 -8.06 -23.08
CA THR A 74 -12.01 -7.26 -24.19
C THR A 74 -11.64 -5.79 -24.02
N LEU A 75 -10.62 -5.35 -24.75
CA LEU A 75 -10.19 -3.96 -24.74
C LEU A 75 -11.29 -3.03 -25.30
N THR A 76 -11.51 -1.90 -24.62
CA THR A 76 -12.33 -0.81 -25.14
C THR A 76 -11.60 -0.07 -26.26
N ALA A 77 -12.33 0.69 -27.08
CA ALA A 77 -11.72 1.55 -28.12
C ALA A 77 -10.69 2.54 -27.52
N THR A 78 -10.98 3.08 -26.33
CA THR A 78 -10.05 3.95 -25.60
C THR A 78 -8.79 3.20 -25.16
N ALA A 79 -8.92 1.97 -24.66
CA ALA A 79 -7.78 1.14 -24.28
C ALA A 79 -6.91 0.73 -25.48
N GLN A 80 -7.54 0.42 -26.62
CA GLN A 80 -6.83 0.16 -27.88
C GLN A 80 -6.04 1.40 -28.35
N ALA A 81 -6.70 2.57 -28.37
CA ALA A 81 -6.03 3.83 -28.72
C ALA A 81 -4.87 4.18 -27.76
N ALA A 82 -5.02 3.88 -26.47
CA ALA A 82 -3.95 4.05 -25.50
C ALA A 82 -2.74 3.14 -25.81
N LEU A 83 -2.97 1.86 -26.09
CA LEU A 83 -1.90 0.92 -26.46
C LEU A 83 -1.18 1.34 -27.74
N GLU A 84 -1.89 1.93 -28.71
CA GLU A 84 -1.26 2.52 -29.90
C GLU A 84 -0.34 3.70 -29.54
N GLN A 85 -0.77 4.63 -28.68
CA GLN A 85 0.08 5.74 -28.23
C GLN A 85 1.29 5.25 -27.43
N ILE A 86 1.09 4.27 -26.54
CA ILE A 86 2.16 3.63 -25.77
C ILE A 86 3.14 2.95 -26.73
N GLY A 87 2.67 2.25 -27.75
CA GLY A 87 3.52 1.62 -28.76
C GLY A 87 4.36 2.62 -29.54
N ARG A 88 3.77 3.74 -29.96
CA ARG A 88 4.51 4.85 -30.59
C ARG A 88 5.58 5.44 -29.67
N TRP A 89 5.27 5.61 -28.39
CA TRP A 89 6.24 6.06 -27.39
C TRP A 89 7.38 5.05 -27.20
N LYS A 90 7.08 3.76 -27.04
CA LYS A 90 8.08 2.68 -26.93
C LYS A 90 8.97 2.57 -28.17
N ALA A 91 8.44 2.90 -29.36
CA ALA A 91 9.19 2.97 -30.61
C ALA A 91 9.98 4.28 -30.80
N GLY A 92 9.96 5.20 -29.83
CA GLY A 92 10.65 6.50 -29.91
C GLY A 92 9.98 7.53 -30.83
N GLN A 93 8.75 7.27 -31.27
CA GLN A 93 7.98 8.15 -32.18
C GLN A 93 7.15 9.20 -31.44
N LEU A 94 7.04 9.08 -30.12
CA LEU A 94 6.32 9.99 -29.22
C LEU A 94 7.20 10.24 -28.00
N THR A 95 7.24 11.48 -27.49
CA THR A 95 7.94 11.76 -26.23
C THR A 95 7.09 11.33 -25.04
N ALA A 96 7.71 11.09 -23.88
CA ALA A 96 6.96 10.81 -22.64
C ALA A 96 5.97 11.93 -22.30
N ALA A 97 6.38 13.20 -22.47
CA ALA A 97 5.53 14.36 -22.27
C ALA A 97 4.31 14.37 -23.21
N ALA A 98 4.50 14.03 -24.49
CA ALA A 98 3.41 13.96 -25.45
C ALA A 98 2.45 12.79 -25.17
N LEU A 99 2.97 11.64 -24.71
CA LEU A 99 2.15 10.53 -24.21
C LEU A 99 1.34 10.97 -22.99
N CYS A 100 1.99 11.63 -22.02
CA CYS A 100 1.34 12.08 -20.79
C CYS A 100 0.34 13.23 -21.01
N ALA A 101 0.42 13.92 -22.13
CA ALA A 101 -0.53 14.95 -22.55
C ALA A 101 -1.70 14.39 -23.37
N TRP A 102 -1.65 13.13 -23.80
CA TRP A 102 -2.73 12.51 -24.55
C TRP A 102 -3.99 12.38 -23.68
N ARG A 103 -5.13 12.89 -24.17
CA ARG A 103 -6.40 12.88 -23.45
C ARG A 103 -7.47 12.20 -24.30
N PRO A 104 -7.89 10.97 -23.97
CA PRO A 104 -9.01 10.32 -24.63
C PRO A 104 -10.35 10.97 -24.26
N ALA A 105 -11.38 10.74 -25.09
CA ALA A 105 -12.72 11.27 -24.88
C ALA A 105 -13.43 10.68 -23.65
N THR A 106 -13.11 9.42 -23.32
CA THR A 106 -13.49 8.77 -22.06
C THR A 106 -12.22 8.45 -21.27
N PRO A 107 -12.27 8.42 -19.92
CA PRO A 107 -11.13 7.97 -19.12
C PRO A 107 -10.63 6.61 -19.58
N LEU A 108 -9.31 6.43 -19.59
CA LEU A 108 -8.69 5.14 -19.89
C LEU A 108 -9.04 4.10 -18.81
N PHE A 109 -8.82 4.44 -17.53
CA PHE A 109 -9.21 3.62 -16.40
C PHE A 109 -10.25 4.31 -15.52
N ASP A 110 -11.23 3.54 -15.05
CA ASP A 110 -12.01 3.85 -13.85
C ASP A 110 -11.42 3.09 -12.64
N ASP A 111 -12.00 3.28 -11.45
CA ASP A 111 -11.55 2.59 -10.23
C ASP A 111 -11.58 1.06 -10.39
N ALA A 112 -12.64 0.51 -10.99
CA ALA A 112 -12.82 -0.93 -11.13
C ALA A 112 -11.72 -1.55 -12.01
N THR A 113 -11.47 -0.96 -13.17
CA THR A 113 -10.45 -1.43 -14.12
C THR A 113 -9.04 -1.21 -13.57
N ALA A 114 -8.77 -0.06 -12.94
CA ALA A 114 -7.49 0.19 -12.28
C ALA A 114 -7.24 -0.76 -11.10
N THR A 115 -8.28 -1.13 -10.36
CA THR A 115 -8.19 -2.10 -9.26
C THR A 115 -7.88 -3.50 -9.78
N ARG A 116 -8.44 -3.92 -10.93
CA ARG A 116 -8.09 -5.21 -11.56
C ARG A 116 -6.62 -5.22 -12.00
N LEU A 117 -6.14 -4.15 -12.64
CA LEU A 117 -4.73 -4.00 -13.00
C LEU A 117 -3.82 -4.07 -11.75
N LEU A 118 -4.15 -3.31 -10.70
CA LEU A 118 -3.41 -3.34 -9.44
C LEU A 118 -3.37 -4.74 -8.82
N SER A 119 -4.51 -5.43 -8.76
CA SER A 119 -4.57 -6.77 -8.18
C SER A 119 -3.65 -7.74 -8.91
N GLN A 120 -3.66 -7.70 -10.24
CA GLN A 120 -2.81 -8.55 -11.07
C GLN A 120 -1.33 -8.30 -10.78
N VAL A 121 -0.90 -7.04 -10.75
CA VAL A 121 0.48 -6.66 -10.45
C VAL A 121 0.89 -7.10 -9.05
N LEU A 122 0.01 -6.92 -8.06
CA LEU A 122 0.26 -7.37 -6.70
C LEU A 122 0.45 -8.89 -6.64
N ASP A 123 -0.45 -9.64 -7.29
CA ASP A 123 -0.43 -11.11 -7.31
C ASP A 123 0.77 -11.67 -8.07
N SER A 124 1.11 -11.11 -9.23
CA SER A 124 2.16 -11.66 -10.10
C SER A 124 3.57 -11.24 -9.70
N GLU A 125 3.73 -10.10 -9.03
CA GLU A 125 5.05 -9.52 -8.77
C GLU A 125 5.30 -9.28 -7.28
N TYR A 126 4.41 -8.54 -6.61
CA TYR A 126 4.73 -7.96 -5.31
C TYR A 126 4.49 -8.90 -4.12
N GLU A 127 3.59 -9.87 -4.19
CA GLU A 127 3.48 -10.95 -3.19
C GLU A 127 4.80 -11.72 -3.10
N ALA A 128 5.39 -12.05 -4.24
CA ALA A 128 6.68 -12.73 -4.29
C ALA A 128 7.83 -11.86 -3.78
N VAL A 129 7.75 -10.53 -3.94
CA VAL A 129 8.71 -9.60 -3.33
C VAL A 129 8.60 -9.62 -1.80
N LEU A 130 7.39 -9.61 -1.25
CA LEU A 130 7.15 -9.69 0.19
C LEU A 130 7.65 -11.03 0.74
N ASP A 131 7.30 -12.15 0.11
CA ASP A 131 7.73 -13.48 0.54
C ASP A 131 9.25 -13.61 0.53
N ARG A 132 9.93 -13.12 -0.53
CA ARG A 132 11.40 -13.08 -0.57
C ARG A 132 11.99 -12.22 0.54
N ALA A 133 11.33 -11.12 0.91
CA ALA A 133 11.79 -10.28 2.00
C ALA A 133 11.69 -11.00 3.35
N LEU A 134 10.54 -11.63 3.63
CA LEU A 134 10.29 -12.40 4.86
C LEU A 134 11.22 -13.61 4.98
N ALA A 135 11.42 -14.35 3.88
CA ALA A 135 12.26 -15.54 3.82
C ALA A 135 13.74 -15.30 4.14
N ARG A 136 14.19 -14.05 4.24
CA ARG A 136 15.53 -13.70 4.75
C ARG A 136 15.68 -14.03 6.24
N THR A 137 14.58 -14.27 6.96
CA THR A 137 14.57 -14.81 8.31
C THR A 137 13.93 -16.20 8.28
N ALA A 138 14.69 -17.23 8.66
CA ALA A 138 14.24 -18.62 8.56
C ALA A 138 12.95 -18.86 9.36
N GLY A 139 11.97 -19.51 8.71
CA GLY A 139 10.69 -19.87 9.34
C GLY A 139 9.72 -18.71 9.51
N LEU A 140 10.05 -17.49 9.08
CA LEU A 140 9.14 -16.36 9.13
C LEU A 140 8.15 -16.43 7.97
N ALA A 141 6.89 -16.63 8.29
CA ALA A 141 5.77 -16.53 7.35
C ALA A 141 4.68 -15.64 7.96
N VAL A 142 4.04 -14.84 7.11
CA VAL A 142 2.87 -14.04 7.48
C VAL A 142 1.72 -14.52 6.60
N PRO A 143 0.65 -15.10 7.18
CA PRO A 143 -0.48 -15.61 6.41
C PRO A 143 -1.25 -14.46 5.74
N ARG A 144 -2.26 -14.78 4.94
CA ARG A 144 -3.19 -13.79 4.41
C ARG A 144 -3.97 -13.16 5.56
N SER A 145 -3.56 -11.96 5.95
CA SER A 145 -4.07 -11.23 7.09
C SER A 145 -4.02 -9.73 6.85
N ARG A 146 -4.58 -8.93 7.77
CA ARG A 146 -4.45 -7.47 7.73
C ARG A 146 -3.01 -7.00 7.86
N GLU A 147 -2.24 -7.67 8.71
CA GLU A 147 -0.82 -7.42 8.88
C GLU A 147 -0.07 -7.65 7.57
N ARG A 148 -0.39 -8.72 6.85
CA ARG A 148 0.20 -8.94 5.51
C ARG A 148 -0.18 -7.84 4.54
N ALA A 149 -1.42 -7.34 4.56
CA ALA A 149 -1.83 -6.21 3.73
C ALA A 149 -1.05 -4.92 4.06
N ALA A 150 -0.77 -4.63 5.33
CA ALA A 150 0.10 -3.53 5.74
C ALA A 150 1.54 -3.70 5.21
N LEU A 151 2.12 -4.89 5.35
CA LEU A 151 3.44 -5.22 4.82
C LEU A 151 3.48 -5.14 3.28
N GLN A 152 2.40 -5.53 2.62
CA GLN A 152 2.31 -5.46 1.17
C GLN A 152 2.25 -4.01 0.68
N SER A 153 1.57 -3.12 1.42
CA SER A 153 1.57 -1.68 1.14
C SER A 153 2.96 -1.07 1.31
N LEU A 154 3.71 -1.46 2.35
CA LEU A 154 5.11 -1.06 2.50
C LEU A 154 5.94 -1.49 1.29
N VAL A 155 5.83 -2.76 0.89
CA VAL A 155 6.59 -3.33 -0.24
C VAL A 155 6.18 -2.69 -1.57
N TYR A 156 4.91 -2.34 -1.76
CA TYR A 156 4.47 -1.62 -2.95
C TYR A 156 5.11 -0.22 -3.02
N ASN A 157 5.17 0.48 -1.88
CA ASN A 157 5.70 1.84 -1.82
C ASN A 157 7.23 1.95 -2.00
N GLY A 158 7.99 0.99 -1.47
CA GLY A 158 9.46 1.11 -1.41
C GLY A 158 10.23 -0.18 -1.68
N GLY A 159 9.55 -1.22 -2.16
CA GLY A 159 10.13 -2.53 -2.44
C GLY A 159 10.42 -3.37 -1.21
N GLY A 160 10.98 -4.57 -1.42
CA GLY A 160 11.24 -5.55 -0.34
C GLY A 160 12.30 -5.13 0.68
N GLY A 161 12.94 -3.97 0.51
CA GLY A 161 13.82 -3.37 1.51
C GLY A 161 13.05 -2.76 2.70
N MET A 162 11.79 -2.38 2.47
CA MET A 162 10.91 -1.81 3.51
C MET A 162 10.61 -2.80 4.63
N VAL A 163 10.63 -4.10 4.34
CA VAL A 163 10.59 -5.16 5.34
C VAL A 163 12.02 -5.46 5.79
N GLY A 164 12.63 -4.49 6.48
CA GLY A 164 14.05 -4.46 6.86
C GLY A 164 14.43 -5.43 7.99
N PRO A 165 15.72 -5.50 8.37
CA PRO A 165 16.20 -6.41 9.43
C PRO A 165 15.51 -6.20 10.79
N GLY A 166 15.23 -4.96 11.19
CA GLY A 166 14.53 -4.63 12.43
C GLY A 166 13.11 -5.21 12.45
N LEU A 167 12.29 -4.84 11.47
CA LEU A 167 10.94 -5.39 11.28
C LEU A 167 10.92 -6.92 11.20
N ARG A 168 11.80 -7.55 10.41
CA ARG A 168 11.86 -9.02 10.35
C ARG A 168 12.26 -9.65 11.69
N GLY A 169 13.20 -9.03 12.40
CA GLY A 169 13.60 -9.45 13.73
C GLY A 169 12.44 -9.38 14.73
N ALA A 170 11.68 -8.29 14.72
CA ALA A 170 10.51 -8.10 15.57
C ALA A 170 9.42 -9.14 15.29
N LEU A 171 9.10 -9.38 14.01
CA LEU A 171 8.13 -10.39 13.58
C LEU A 171 8.55 -11.80 14.04
N ALA A 172 9.80 -12.19 13.79
CA ALA A 172 10.33 -13.50 14.18
C ALA A 172 10.39 -13.70 15.70
N ALA A 173 10.66 -12.63 16.46
CA ALA A 173 10.68 -12.65 17.92
C ALA A 173 9.28 -12.69 18.56
N GLY A 174 8.22 -12.53 17.77
CA GLY A 174 6.88 -12.39 18.34
C GLY A 174 6.66 -11.05 19.05
N ASN A 175 7.44 -10.02 18.71
CA ASN A 175 7.37 -8.70 19.32
C ASN A 175 6.52 -7.77 18.44
N ARG A 176 5.20 -7.84 18.63
CA ARG A 176 4.24 -7.07 17.83
C ARG A 176 4.42 -5.57 18.01
N ALA A 177 4.69 -5.13 19.24
CA ALA A 177 4.87 -3.71 19.54
C ALA A 177 6.08 -3.12 18.79
N LEU A 178 7.20 -3.84 18.75
CA LEU A 178 8.37 -3.40 17.97
C LEU A 178 8.10 -3.44 16.46
N ALA A 179 7.41 -4.46 15.95
CA ALA A 179 7.04 -4.52 14.53
C ALA A 179 6.14 -3.33 14.13
N TRP A 180 5.17 -2.99 14.97
CA TRP A 180 4.33 -1.80 14.81
C TRP A 180 5.16 -0.51 14.75
N TRP A 181 6.17 -0.37 15.63
CA TRP A 181 7.05 0.80 15.64
C TRP A 181 7.92 0.89 14.39
N GLU A 182 8.49 -0.22 13.94
CA GLU A 182 9.29 -0.30 12.71
C GLU A 182 8.46 0.16 11.50
N ILE A 183 7.18 -0.27 11.43
CA ILE A 183 6.25 0.13 10.37
C ILE A 183 5.92 1.62 10.48
N ARG A 184 5.48 2.09 11.66
CA ARG A 184 4.93 3.44 11.81
C ARG A 184 5.98 4.55 11.79
N TYR A 185 7.14 4.29 12.38
CA TYR A 185 8.17 5.30 12.64
C TYR A 185 9.43 5.05 11.81
N ASP A 186 10.06 3.88 11.96
CA ASP A 186 11.40 3.64 11.39
C ASP A 186 11.40 3.54 9.86
N SER A 187 10.32 3.01 9.28
CA SER A 187 10.16 2.89 7.84
C SER A 187 10.00 4.24 7.10
N ASN A 188 9.89 5.37 7.83
CA ASN A 188 9.98 6.72 7.29
C ASN A 188 11.31 7.40 7.67
N ALA A 189 12.43 6.67 7.62
CA ALA A 189 13.76 7.19 7.94
C ALA A 189 14.14 8.46 7.15
N GLY A 190 13.59 8.63 5.93
CA GLY A 190 13.75 9.84 5.11
C GLY A 190 13.01 11.08 5.64
N ASN A 191 12.16 10.92 6.66
CA ASN A 191 11.38 11.99 7.29
C ASN A 191 10.54 12.79 6.26
N VAL A 192 9.80 12.09 5.41
CA VAL A 192 8.94 12.71 4.39
C VAL A 192 7.51 12.83 4.92
N GLY A 193 6.96 14.04 4.93
CA GLY A 193 5.63 14.30 5.50
C GLY A 193 4.49 13.56 4.79
N GLY A 194 4.54 13.45 3.45
CA GLY A 194 3.54 12.69 2.69
C GLY A 194 3.55 11.18 2.98
N LEU A 195 4.72 10.63 3.33
CA LEU A 195 4.85 9.22 3.73
C LEU A 195 4.40 8.98 5.17
N ALA A 196 4.47 9.98 6.05
CA ALA A 196 4.13 9.83 7.45
C ALA A 196 2.66 9.41 7.67
N VAL A 197 1.72 9.95 6.88
CA VAL A 197 0.30 9.56 6.93
C VAL A 197 0.13 8.08 6.60
N ARG A 198 0.79 7.64 5.52
CA ARG A 198 0.75 6.24 5.07
C ARG A 198 1.33 5.30 6.13
N ARG A 199 2.46 5.65 6.76
CA ARG A 199 3.08 4.81 7.81
C ARG A 199 2.24 4.72 9.07
N CYS A 200 1.59 5.81 9.47
CA CYS A 200 0.63 5.76 10.58
C CYS A 200 -0.50 4.77 10.28
N PHE A 201 -1.10 4.88 9.09
CA PHE A 201 -2.17 3.97 8.68
C PHE A 201 -1.71 2.50 8.57
N GLU A 202 -0.55 2.24 7.96
CA GLU A 202 0.01 0.89 7.88
C GLU A 202 0.30 0.31 9.27
N GLY A 203 0.77 1.15 10.20
CA GLY A 203 0.93 0.79 11.61
C GLY A 203 -0.41 0.49 12.28
N ASP A 204 -1.44 1.31 12.08
CA ASP A 204 -2.77 1.09 12.65
C ASP A 204 -3.42 -0.18 12.10
N LEU A 205 -3.28 -0.44 10.79
CA LEU A 205 -3.74 -1.68 10.15
C LEU A 205 -2.99 -2.91 10.69
N PHE A 206 -1.68 -2.78 10.95
CA PHE A 206 -0.91 -3.83 11.59
C PHE A 206 -1.30 -4.01 13.06
N GLY A 207 -1.60 -2.95 13.79
CA GLY A 207 -2.07 -2.98 15.17
C GLY A 207 -0.98 -3.20 16.22
N LEU A 208 -1.08 -2.49 17.35
CA LEU A 208 -0.14 -2.56 18.47
C LEU A 208 -0.29 -3.84 19.32
N TYR A 209 -1.50 -4.40 19.35
CA TYR A 209 -1.89 -5.59 20.11
C TYR A 209 -2.54 -6.62 19.18
N ASP A 210 -2.48 -7.90 19.56
CA ASP A 210 -3.22 -8.98 18.92
C ASP A 210 -4.73 -8.74 19.09
N ASP A 211 -5.17 -8.32 20.28
CA ASP A 211 -6.53 -7.81 20.53
C ASP A 211 -6.44 -6.54 21.39
N SER A 212 -6.81 -5.40 20.81
CA SER A 212 -6.78 -4.12 21.50
C SER A 212 -7.81 -4.01 22.63
N ALA A 213 -8.91 -4.77 22.58
CA ALA A 213 -9.94 -4.76 23.61
C ALA A 213 -9.56 -5.59 24.83
N ALA A 214 -8.64 -6.55 24.66
CA ALA A 214 -8.16 -7.41 25.74
C ALA A 214 -6.65 -7.69 25.67
N PRO A 215 -5.77 -6.67 25.75
CA PRO A 215 -4.34 -6.90 25.70
C PRO A 215 -3.89 -7.85 26.82
N THR A 216 -2.98 -8.76 26.52
CA THR A 216 -2.36 -9.61 27.52
C THR A 216 -1.32 -8.84 28.34
N ALA A 217 -0.92 -9.39 29.50
CA ALA A 217 0.16 -8.80 30.29
C ALA A 217 1.49 -8.79 29.54
N ALA A 218 1.76 -9.82 28.72
CA ALA A 218 2.96 -9.93 27.92
C ALA A 218 3.02 -8.84 26.84
N GLU A 219 1.91 -8.58 26.13
CA GLU A 219 1.87 -7.52 25.13
C GLU A 219 1.99 -6.13 25.76
N ARG A 220 1.33 -5.88 26.90
CA ARG A 220 1.54 -4.63 27.65
C ARG A 220 3.01 -4.44 28.05
N GLN A 221 3.70 -5.51 28.44
CA GLN A 221 5.13 -5.44 28.73
C GLN A 221 5.96 -5.12 27.48
N GLN A 222 5.62 -5.68 26.31
CA GLN A 222 6.28 -5.30 25.05
C GLN A 222 6.08 -3.82 24.73
N VAL A 223 4.89 -3.27 24.93
CA VAL A 223 4.63 -1.83 24.74
C VAL A 223 5.39 -0.97 25.74
N GLN A 224 5.45 -1.37 27.02
CA GLN A 224 6.26 -0.66 28.01
C GLN A 224 7.75 -0.64 27.64
N ALA A 225 8.28 -1.80 27.19
CA ALA A 225 9.66 -1.90 26.72
C ALA A 225 9.90 -1.04 25.47
N LEU A 226 8.95 -1.03 24.53
CA LEU A 226 8.99 -0.18 23.34
C LEU A 226 9.05 1.30 23.75
N LEU A 227 8.16 1.77 24.63
CA LEU A 227 8.12 3.16 25.06
C LEU A 227 9.40 3.56 25.81
N ALA A 228 9.95 2.67 26.63
CA ALA A 228 11.21 2.91 27.33
C ALA A 228 12.40 3.03 26.36
N GLY A 229 12.43 2.23 25.28
CA GLY A 229 13.52 2.24 24.30
C GLY A 229 13.40 3.31 23.21
N HIS A 230 12.16 3.61 22.78
CA HIS A 230 11.89 4.38 21.56
C HIS A 230 10.96 5.58 21.78
N GLY A 231 10.42 5.79 22.98
CA GLY A 231 9.44 6.84 23.25
C GLY A 231 9.94 8.26 22.91
N ALA A 232 11.22 8.55 23.11
CA ALA A 232 11.81 9.82 22.71
C ALA A 232 11.85 10.01 21.18
N GLN A 233 12.13 8.94 20.43
CA GLN A 233 12.13 8.97 18.96
C GLN A 233 10.71 9.13 18.41
N MET A 234 9.74 8.42 19.00
CA MET A 234 8.31 8.56 18.67
C MET A 234 7.83 9.99 18.91
N ALA A 235 8.11 10.56 20.09
CA ALA A 235 7.73 11.92 20.41
C ALA A 235 8.36 12.96 19.46
N ALA A 236 9.63 12.78 19.11
CA ALA A 236 10.31 13.65 18.14
C ALA A 236 9.69 13.54 16.74
N TYR A 237 9.33 12.34 16.31
CA TYR A 237 8.68 12.10 15.03
C TYR A 237 7.27 12.72 14.99
N ASP A 238 6.46 12.49 16.02
CA ASP A 238 5.10 13.03 16.11
C ASP A 238 5.10 14.57 16.17
N ALA A 239 6.06 15.16 16.89
CA ALA A 239 6.26 16.61 16.91
C ALA A 239 6.68 17.17 15.53
N ARG A 240 7.35 16.36 14.70
CA ARG A 240 7.75 16.73 13.34
C ARG A 240 6.62 16.60 12.34
N PHE A 241 5.71 15.64 12.52
CA PHE A 241 4.59 15.36 11.62
C PHE A 241 3.23 15.41 12.32
N PRO A 242 2.89 16.51 13.03
CA PRO A 242 1.67 16.58 13.83
C PRO A 242 0.40 16.45 12.98
N THR A 243 0.44 16.97 11.74
CA THR A 243 -0.66 16.85 10.78
C THR A 243 -0.81 15.44 10.25
N ALA A 244 0.28 14.68 10.10
CA ALA A 244 0.22 13.33 9.57
C ALA A 244 -0.47 12.36 10.55
N VAL A 245 -0.14 12.48 11.83
CA VAL A 245 -0.80 11.71 12.91
C VAL A 245 -2.27 12.08 13.00
N ALA A 246 -2.60 13.38 12.98
CA ALA A 246 -3.98 13.84 13.01
C ALA A 246 -4.78 13.35 11.79
N GLN A 247 -4.18 13.38 10.60
CA GLN A 247 -4.83 12.97 9.36
C GLN A 247 -4.97 11.46 9.25
N ALA A 248 -4.00 10.68 9.72
CA ALA A 248 -4.11 9.24 9.81
C ALA A 248 -5.29 8.85 10.71
N ASN A 249 -5.36 9.41 11.93
CA ASN A 249 -6.46 9.17 12.86
C ASN A 249 -7.82 9.65 12.31
N ALA A 250 -7.86 10.79 11.62
CA ALA A 250 -9.11 11.32 11.05
C ALA A 250 -9.62 10.48 9.87
N ASN A 251 -8.71 9.96 9.05
CA ASN A 251 -9.04 9.13 7.90
C ASN A 251 -9.25 7.66 8.28
N GLU A 252 -8.80 7.24 9.46
CA GLU A 252 -8.81 5.85 9.94
C GLU A 252 -10.22 5.24 9.85
N ALA A 253 -11.25 5.92 10.36
CA ALA A 253 -12.62 5.41 10.31
C ALA A 253 -13.13 5.20 8.86
N SER A 254 -12.81 6.13 7.95
CA SER A 254 -13.16 6.02 6.54
C SER A 254 -12.37 4.91 5.85
N MET A 255 -11.08 4.79 6.14
CA MET A 255 -10.22 3.76 5.56
C MET A 255 -10.57 2.35 6.06
N LEU A 256 -10.82 2.20 7.36
CA LEU A 256 -11.28 0.96 7.97
C LEU A 256 -12.69 0.58 7.49
N SER A 257 -13.53 1.56 7.13
CA SER A 257 -14.85 1.29 6.53
C SER A 257 -14.78 0.72 5.10
N LEU A 258 -13.64 0.87 4.43
CA LEU A 258 -13.38 0.29 3.10
C LEU A 258 -12.80 -1.13 3.18
N LEU A 259 -12.43 -1.59 4.39
CA LEU A 259 -11.99 -2.96 4.64
C LEU A 259 -13.21 -3.86 4.86
N PRO A 260 -13.24 -5.08 4.31
CA PRO A 260 -14.27 -6.06 4.67
C PRO A 260 -14.25 -6.35 6.18
N ALA A 261 -15.40 -6.77 6.72
CA ALA A 261 -15.76 -6.73 8.13
C ALA A 261 -14.64 -7.09 9.13
N GLY A 262 -14.60 -6.29 10.22
CA GLY A 262 -13.87 -6.58 11.45
C GLY A 262 -12.95 -5.46 11.96
N ARG A 263 -13.35 -4.19 11.82
CA ARG A 263 -12.69 -3.00 12.40
C ARG A 263 -11.96 -3.31 13.73
N VAL A 264 -10.68 -2.96 13.83
CA VAL A 264 -9.95 -2.90 15.12
C VAL A 264 -10.09 -1.50 15.68
N GLN A 265 -10.14 -1.38 17.02
CA GLN A 265 -10.18 -0.12 17.74
C GLN A 265 -8.82 0.61 17.68
N THR A 266 -8.88 1.94 17.58
CA THR A 266 -7.73 2.86 17.50
C THR A 266 -6.90 2.88 18.80
N LEU A 267 -5.67 3.42 18.77
CA LEU A 267 -4.88 3.70 19.99
C LEU A 267 -5.64 4.62 20.97
N ALA A 268 -6.44 5.56 20.46
CA ALA A 268 -7.29 6.42 21.27
C ALA A 268 -8.43 5.64 21.95
N GLU A 269 -8.97 4.62 21.28
CA GLU A 269 -9.98 3.71 21.84
C GLU A 269 -9.36 2.67 22.81
N ALA A 270 -8.07 2.36 22.68
CA ALA A 270 -7.34 1.44 23.56
C ALA A 270 -6.75 2.10 24.82
N THR A 271 -6.73 3.44 24.89
CA THR A 271 -6.12 4.21 25.99
C THR A 271 -7.08 5.17 26.70
N GLY A 272 -8.34 5.25 26.24
CA GLY A 272 -9.44 5.95 26.91
C GLY A 272 -10.33 5.00 27.70
#